data_AF-A0AAW0CXW4-F1
#
_entry.id   AF-A0AAW0CXW4-F1
#
_cell.length_a   1.000
_cell.length_b   1.000
_cell.length_c   1.000
_cell.angle_alpha   90.00
_cell.angle_beta   90.00
_cell.angle_gamma   90.00
#
_symmetry.space_group_name_H-M   'P 1'
#
loop_
_entity.id
_entity.type
_entity.pdbx_description
1 polymer ?
#
loop_
_entity_poly.entity_id
_entity_poly.type
_entity_poly.pdbx_seq_one_letter_code
_entity_poly.pdbx_strand_id
1 'polypeptide(L)'
;MSHNSKAKAKGISSSSFFDLKAELAKQEEESRRNREAGKSATIIGGVPRPDKKPTVWARQNKGVKNRAARDMELEAISKPTIESSRAALERKAKIYDMLKKGKSGGLSDAQYEALLVDFDSKGIDSKAESDSEDEASVPIDGQDEIIEYVDELGRTRTLPKSKVPRHLLPKGMDEEAVDEDEVIRNPINHWVTHTHDEERIAQIRKEFSEENNPLDRHYDPTFEVRARGAGQYTFSHDEEKRREEQERLRMARMETEKARAESGAVNVKPGEVEGMVEGVEGIRASKAMEKRKRDIEERRKMLDAKRRKLIGTEEVSRAIPERTNAIHSTPVFVAKVDDDPFAALEASTSKETARKEPTGKPVSDADAFLANLEHEMLNKRGK
;
A
#
# COMPACT_ATOMS: atom_id res chain seq x y z
N MET A 1 -75.26 -2.66 -28.99
CA MET A 1 -75.25 -3.08 -27.57
C MET A 1 -73.99 -3.91 -27.38
N SER A 2 -72.85 -3.31 -27.00
CA SER A 2 -72.35 -3.10 -25.63
C SER A 2 -72.12 -4.45 -24.90
N HIS A 3 -70.98 -4.77 -24.26
CA HIS A 3 -69.93 -3.96 -23.65
C HIS A 3 -68.53 -4.59 -23.75
N ASN A 4 -67.56 -3.69 -23.71
CA ASN A 4 -66.13 -3.82 -23.45
C ASN A 4 -65.79 -4.69 -22.22
N SER A 5 -64.85 -5.64 -22.34
CA SER A 5 -64.11 -6.16 -21.19
C SER A 5 -62.63 -6.35 -21.52
N LYS A 6 -61.86 -5.25 -21.39
CA LYS A 6 -60.42 -5.29 -21.13
C LYS A 6 -60.14 -6.32 -20.03
N ALA A 7 -59.43 -7.40 -20.35
CA ALA A 7 -58.88 -8.30 -19.36
C ALA A 7 -57.84 -7.54 -18.54
N LYS A 8 -58.27 -7.08 -17.36
CA LYS A 8 -57.44 -6.45 -16.34
C LYS A 8 -56.26 -7.36 -16.03
N ALA A 9 -55.05 -6.80 -16.00
CA ALA A 9 -53.89 -7.47 -15.44
C ALA A 9 -54.26 -7.99 -14.05
N LYS A 10 -54.47 -9.30 -13.96
CA LYS A 10 -54.86 -9.97 -12.72
C LYS A 10 -53.63 -9.88 -11.83
N GLY A 11 -53.75 -9.14 -10.73
CA GLY A 11 -52.67 -8.90 -9.79
C GLY A 11 -51.95 -10.22 -9.48
N ILE A 12 -50.65 -10.24 -9.75
CA ILE A 12 -49.78 -11.36 -9.43
C ILE A 12 -49.80 -11.45 -7.90
N SER A 13 -50.59 -12.38 -7.38
CA SER A 13 -50.64 -12.64 -5.94
C SER A 13 -49.24 -13.06 -5.49
N SER A 14 -48.83 -12.65 -4.29
CA SER A 14 -47.57 -13.11 -3.68
C SER A 14 -47.48 -14.64 -3.69
N SER A 15 -48.61 -15.33 -3.50
CA SER A 15 -48.70 -16.80 -3.60
C SER A 15 -48.33 -17.35 -4.97
N SER A 16 -48.67 -16.67 -6.07
CA SER A 16 -48.29 -17.08 -7.43
C SER A 16 -46.80 -16.87 -7.70
N PHE A 17 -46.18 -15.87 -7.06
CA PHE A 17 -44.73 -15.68 -7.13
C PHE A 17 -43.98 -16.77 -6.36
N PHE A 18 -44.50 -17.19 -5.19
CA PHE A 18 -43.93 -18.31 -4.44
C PHE A 18 -44.09 -19.64 -5.18
N ASP A 19 -45.21 -19.86 -5.87
CA ASP A 19 -45.44 -21.05 -6.68
C ASP A 19 -44.49 -21.11 -7.89
N LEU A 20 -44.33 -19.99 -8.59
CA LEU A 20 -43.36 -19.89 -9.69
C LEU A 20 -41.91 -20.04 -9.20
N LYS A 21 -41.59 -19.50 -8.02
CA LYS A 21 -40.27 -19.71 -7.39
C LYS A 21 -40.05 -21.17 -7.01
N ALA A 22 -41.08 -21.86 -6.51
CA ALA A 22 -41.02 -23.28 -6.19
C ALA A 22 -40.86 -24.13 -7.46
N GLU A 23 -41.55 -23.78 -8.54
CA GLU A 23 -41.44 -24.48 -9.82
C GLU A 23 -40.09 -24.23 -10.50
N LEU A 24 -39.55 -23.00 -10.44
CA LEU A 24 -38.19 -22.69 -10.89
C LEU A 24 -37.14 -23.43 -10.05
N ALA A 25 -37.26 -23.44 -8.73
CA ALA A 25 -36.34 -24.18 -7.86
C ALA A 25 -36.39 -25.69 -8.17
N LYS A 26 -37.57 -26.25 -8.40
CA LYS A 26 -37.75 -27.64 -8.81
C LYS A 26 -37.10 -27.92 -10.16
N GLN A 27 -37.30 -27.07 -11.16
CA GLN A 27 -36.63 -27.20 -12.46
C GLN A 27 -35.12 -27.03 -12.37
N GLU A 28 -34.63 -26.12 -11.51
CA GLU A 28 -33.20 -25.94 -11.26
C GLU A 28 -32.60 -27.18 -10.61
N GLU A 29 -33.22 -27.74 -9.58
CA GLU A 29 -32.80 -29.01 -8.95
C GLU A 29 -32.85 -30.17 -9.94
N GLU A 30 -33.89 -30.29 -10.74
CA GLU A 30 -34.00 -31.30 -11.79
C GLU A 30 -32.91 -31.11 -12.87
N SER A 31 -32.63 -29.88 -13.27
CA SER A 31 -31.57 -29.55 -14.24
C SER A 31 -30.19 -29.85 -13.68
N ARG A 32 -29.95 -29.55 -12.40
CA ARG A 32 -28.71 -29.82 -11.68
C ARG A 32 -28.51 -31.32 -11.50
N ARG A 33 -29.55 -32.04 -11.08
CA ARG A 33 -29.55 -33.51 -10.98
C ARG A 33 -29.32 -34.14 -12.35
N ASN A 34 -29.92 -33.62 -13.42
CA ASN A 34 -29.70 -34.10 -14.78
C ASN A 34 -28.28 -33.79 -15.28
N ARG A 35 -27.69 -32.66 -14.87
CA ARG A 35 -26.31 -32.28 -15.19
C ARG A 35 -25.29 -33.12 -14.43
N GLU A 36 -25.53 -33.38 -13.15
CA GLU A 36 -24.73 -34.28 -12.30
C GLU A 36 -24.83 -35.73 -12.80
N ALA A 37 -26.01 -36.16 -13.26
CA ALA A 37 -26.22 -37.44 -13.94
C ALA A 37 -25.66 -37.48 -15.38
N GLY A 38 -25.00 -36.43 -15.86
CA GLY A 38 -24.35 -36.37 -17.17
C GLY A 38 -25.32 -36.32 -18.36
N LYS A 39 -26.62 -36.09 -18.13
CA LYS A 39 -27.66 -36.01 -19.17
C LYS A 39 -27.72 -34.63 -19.86
N SER A 40 -26.81 -33.71 -19.53
CA SER A 40 -26.83 -32.32 -20.02
C SER A 40 -26.33 -32.13 -21.45
N ALA A 41 -26.08 -33.20 -22.22
CA ALA A 41 -25.44 -33.12 -23.53
C ALA A 41 -26.32 -33.61 -24.69
N THR A 42 -27.64 -33.44 -24.62
CA THR A 42 -28.52 -34.06 -25.63
C THR A 42 -29.74 -33.24 -26.06
N ILE A 43 -29.65 -31.91 -26.04
CA ILE A 43 -30.66 -31.07 -26.71
C ILE A 43 -29.96 -30.06 -27.60
N ILE A 44 -29.59 -30.50 -28.80
CA ILE A 44 -29.49 -29.62 -29.97
C ILE A 44 -30.70 -29.97 -30.83
N GLY A 45 -31.73 -29.11 -30.83
CA GLY A 45 -32.92 -29.29 -31.67
C GLY A 45 -34.02 -30.22 -31.13
N GLY A 46 -34.14 -30.41 -29.82
CA GLY A 46 -35.35 -30.99 -29.21
C GLY A 46 -35.55 -32.51 -29.28
N VAL A 47 -34.58 -33.28 -29.77
CA VAL A 47 -34.68 -34.75 -29.84
C VAL A 47 -33.56 -35.42 -29.05
N PRO A 48 -33.86 -36.20 -27.99
CA PRO A 48 -32.85 -36.96 -27.25
C PRO A 48 -32.34 -38.13 -28.09
N ARG A 49 -31.04 -38.17 -28.38
CA ARG A 49 -30.38 -39.32 -29.02
C ARG A 49 -29.45 -40.01 -27.99
N PRO A 50 -29.74 -41.24 -27.57
CA PRO A 50 -29.07 -41.86 -26.41
C PRO A 50 -27.59 -42.23 -26.61
N ASP A 51 -27.06 -42.30 -27.84
CA ASP A 51 -25.82 -43.07 -28.07
C ASP A 51 -24.63 -42.31 -28.67
N LYS A 52 -24.62 -40.97 -28.65
CA LYS A 52 -23.46 -40.23 -29.16
C LYS A 52 -22.43 -39.98 -28.06
N LYS A 53 -21.26 -40.62 -28.21
CA LYS A 53 -20.05 -40.33 -27.43
C LYS A 53 -19.84 -38.80 -27.38
N PRO A 54 -19.46 -38.24 -26.21
CA PRO A 54 -19.30 -36.80 -26.06
C PRO A 54 -18.35 -36.26 -27.14
N THR A 55 -18.72 -35.11 -27.71
CA THR A 55 -17.93 -34.44 -28.75
C THR A 55 -16.51 -34.20 -28.24
N VAL A 56 -15.52 -34.06 -29.13
CA VAL A 56 -14.11 -33.84 -28.73
C VAL A 56 -13.97 -32.62 -27.80
N TRP A 57 -14.83 -31.61 -27.96
CA TRP A 57 -14.89 -30.43 -27.09
C TRP A 57 -15.54 -30.68 -25.72
N ALA A 58 -16.37 -31.72 -25.60
CA ALA A 58 -16.97 -32.14 -24.33
C ALA A 58 -16.09 -33.15 -23.55
N ARG A 59 -14.99 -33.63 -24.14
CA ARG A 59 -14.03 -34.50 -23.45
C ARG A 59 -13.19 -33.65 -22.49
N GLN A 60 -13.41 -33.81 -21.19
CA GLN A 60 -12.58 -33.20 -20.16
C GLN A 60 -11.16 -33.79 -20.19
N ASN A 61 -10.14 -32.94 -19.98
CA ASN A 61 -8.75 -33.38 -19.91
C ASN A 61 -8.53 -34.39 -18.77
N LYS A 62 -7.69 -35.40 -19.02
CA LYS A 62 -7.36 -36.45 -18.05
C LYS A 62 -6.78 -35.80 -16.78
N GLY A 63 -7.37 -36.11 -15.62
CA GLY A 63 -6.90 -35.63 -14.32
C GLY A 63 -7.44 -34.27 -13.87
N VAL A 64 -8.26 -33.57 -14.65
CA VAL A 64 -8.87 -32.30 -14.21
C VAL A 64 -9.82 -32.51 -13.02
N LYS A 65 -10.61 -33.58 -13.01
CA LYS A 65 -11.46 -33.92 -11.86
C LYS A 65 -10.65 -34.18 -10.60
N ASN A 66 -9.55 -34.92 -10.73
CA ASN A 66 -8.66 -35.22 -9.60
C ASN A 66 -7.95 -33.96 -9.09
N ARG A 67 -7.58 -33.03 -9.99
CA ARG A 67 -7.02 -31.74 -9.60
C ARG A 67 -8.06 -30.88 -8.90
N ALA A 68 -9.25 -30.73 -9.46
CA ALA A 68 -10.35 -29.99 -8.85
C ALA A 68 -10.76 -30.56 -7.48
N ALA A 69 -10.80 -31.89 -7.33
CA ALA A 69 -11.06 -32.54 -6.04
C ALA A 69 -9.98 -32.20 -5.00
N ARG A 70 -8.71 -32.24 -5.42
CA ARG A 70 -7.58 -31.91 -4.55
C ARG A 70 -7.56 -30.41 -4.18
N ASP A 71 -7.92 -29.55 -5.12
CA ASP A 71 -8.04 -28.11 -4.90
C ASP A 71 -9.18 -27.79 -3.91
N MET A 72 -10.33 -28.47 -4.02
CA MET A 72 -11.44 -28.36 -3.05
C MET A 72 -11.06 -28.86 -1.65
N GLU A 73 -10.31 -29.96 -1.55
CA GLU A 73 -9.83 -30.49 -0.28
C GLU A 73 -8.83 -29.52 0.39
N LEU A 74 -7.90 -28.95 -0.38
CA LEU A 74 -6.97 -27.92 0.11
C LEU A 74 -7.70 -26.64 0.53
N GLU A 75 -8.75 -26.24 -0.20
CA GLU A 75 -9.58 -25.10 0.17
C GLU A 75 -10.38 -25.35 1.47
N ALA A 76 -10.86 -26.58 1.67
CA ALA A 76 -11.55 -26.98 2.90
C ALA A 76 -10.61 -27.06 4.12
N ILE A 77 -9.35 -27.47 3.92
CA ILE A 77 -8.32 -27.49 4.98
C ILE A 77 -7.82 -26.07 5.29
N SER A 78 -7.66 -25.22 4.27
CA SER A 78 -7.08 -23.87 4.43
C SER A 78 -8.04 -22.83 4.98
N LYS A 79 -9.35 -23.00 4.78
CA LYS A 79 -10.35 -22.15 5.43
C LYS A 79 -10.60 -22.72 6.82
N PRO A 80 -10.14 -22.07 7.92
CA PRO A 80 -10.64 -22.43 9.23
C PRO A 80 -12.15 -22.29 9.17
N THR A 81 -12.85 -23.42 9.31
CA THR A 81 -14.30 -23.42 9.31
C THR A 81 -14.78 -22.48 10.41
N ILE A 82 -15.93 -21.83 10.22
CA ILE A 82 -16.54 -21.01 11.28
C ILE A 82 -16.64 -21.82 12.58
N GLU A 83 -16.86 -23.12 12.47
CA GLU A 83 -16.87 -24.07 13.58
C GLU A 83 -15.50 -24.23 14.27
N SER A 84 -14.38 -24.29 13.54
CA SER A 84 -13.05 -24.41 14.14
C SER A 84 -12.63 -23.14 14.89
N SER A 85 -12.90 -21.98 14.29
CA SER A 85 -12.69 -20.68 14.95
C SER A 85 -13.58 -20.51 16.19
N ARG A 86 -14.85 -20.91 16.10
CA ARG A 86 -15.78 -20.91 17.24
C ARG A 86 -15.28 -21.82 18.36
N ALA A 87 -14.86 -23.04 18.04
CA ALA A 87 -14.30 -23.96 19.02
C ALA A 87 -13.02 -23.42 19.68
N ALA A 88 -12.16 -22.71 18.93
CA ALA A 88 -10.96 -22.07 19.50
C ALA A 88 -11.32 -20.91 20.44
N LEU A 89 -12.32 -20.09 20.10
CA LEU A 89 -12.80 -19.01 20.95
C LEU A 89 -13.47 -19.54 22.22
N GLU A 90 -14.28 -20.59 22.11
CA GLU A 90 -14.90 -21.25 23.27
C GLU A 90 -13.84 -21.83 24.21
N ARG A 91 -12.74 -22.41 23.69
CA ARG A 91 -11.61 -22.86 24.52
C ARG A 91 -10.93 -21.70 25.25
N LYS A 92 -10.64 -20.60 24.54
CA LYS A 92 -10.01 -19.42 25.14
C LYS A 92 -10.90 -18.76 26.20
N ALA A 93 -12.21 -18.70 25.97
CA ALA A 93 -13.18 -18.19 26.94
C ALA A 93 -13.17 -19.04 28.22
N LYS A 94 -13.17 -20.37 28.10
CA LYS A 94 -13.06 -21.28 29.25
C LYS A 94 -11.78 -21.06 30.06
N ILE A 95 -10.62 -20.94 29.40
CA ILE A 95 -9.35 -20.66 30.07
C ILE A 95 -9.42 -19.31 30.79
N TYR A 96 -9.95 -18.28 30.14
CA TYR A 96 -10.13 -16.96 30.74
C TYR A 96 -10.99 -16.99 32.01
N ASP A 97 -12.11 -17.73 31.98
CA ASP A 97 -12.99 -17.87 33.13
C ASP A 97 -12.30 -18.61 34.29
N MET A 98 -11.43 -19.58 33.99
CA MET A 98 -10.63 -20.28 35.00
C MET A 98 -9.56 -19.36 35.62
N LEU A 99 -8.85 -18.58 34.80
CA LEU A 99 -7.85 -17.61 35.26
C LEU A 99 -8.50 -16.51 36.11
N LYS A 100 -9.67 -16.02 35.70
CA LYS A 100 -10.48 -15.08 36.46
C LYS A 100 -10.92 -15.62 37.82
N LYS A 101 -11.12 -16.94 37.93
CA LYS A 101 -11.44 -17.66 39.19
C LYS A 101 -10.20 -18.01 40.03
N GLY A 102 -8.98 -17.58 39.64
CA GLY A 102 -7.74 -17.89 40.35
C GLY A 102 -7.23 -19.33 40.18
N LYS A 103 -7.74 -20.06 39.19
CA LYS A 103 -7.28 -21.41 38.81
C LYS A 103 -6.21 -21.31 37.73
N SER A 104 -5.36 -22.32 37.61
CA SER A 104 -4.24 -22.30 36.64
C SER A 104 -4.69 -22.29 35.17
N GLY A 105 -5.91 -22.75 34.86
CA GLY A 105 -6.41 -22.83 33.48
C GLY A 105 -5.61 -23.77 32.56
N GLY A 106 -4.72 -24.59 33.13
CA GLY A 106 -3.87 -25.54 32.41
C GLY A 106 -2.59 -24.92 31.82
N LEU A 107 -2.34 -23.63 32.07
CA LEU A 107 -1.11 -22.96 31.65
C LEU A 107 0.07 -23.38 32.55
N SER A 108 1.27 -23.36 31.98
CA SER A 108 2.50 -23.39 32.80
C SER A 108 2.76 -22.03 33.43
N ASP A 109 3.58 -21.98 34.48
CA ASP A 109 3.92 -20.73 35.17
C ASP A 109 4.55 -19.71 34.20
N ALA A 110 5.46 -20.15 33.32
CA ALA A 110 6.03 -19.31 32.27
C ALA A 110 5.00 -18.78 31.25
N GLN A 111 3.99 -19.59 30.91
CA GLN A 111 2.91 -19.14 30.01
C GLN A 111 1.98 -18.15 30.69
N TYR A 112 1.76 -18.31 32.00
CA TYR A 112 0.98 -17.39 32.82
C TYR A 112 1.72 -16.06 33.00
N GLU A 113 3.02 -16.09 33.27
CA GLU A 113 3.85 -14.88 33.44
C GLU A 113 4.01 -14.10 32.13
N ALA A 114 3.94 -14.79 30.98
CA ALA A 114 3.87 -14.15 29.67
C ALA A 114 2.52 -13.45 29.39
N LEU A 115 1.49 -13.64 30.23
CA LEU A 115 0.21 -12.94 30.08
C LEU A 115 0.39 -11.46 30.45
N LEU A 116 -0.11 -10.59 29.57
CA LEU A 116 -0.13 -9.14 29.79
C LEU A 116 -1.08 -8.72 30.93
N VAL A 117 -1.97 -9.62 31.35
CA VAL A 117 -2.96 -9.38 32.40
C VAL A 117 -2.56 -10.18 33.62
N ASP A 118 -2.25 -9.48 34.70
CA ASP A 118 -2.12 -10.09 36.01
C ASP A 118 -3.52 -10.33 36.59
N PHE A 119 -3.92 -11.61 36.65
CA PHE A 119 -5.23 -12.00 37.17
C PHE A 119 -5.29 -12.01 38.69
N ASP A 120 -4.14 -12.02 39.38
CA ASP A 120 -4.09 -12.07 40.84
C ASP A 120 -4.31 -10.67 41.44
N SER A 121 -3.72 -9.64 40.84
CA SER A 121 -3.96 -8.25 41.26
C SER A 121 -5.35 -7.75 40.87
N LYS A 122 -5.97 -8.32 39.83
CA LYS A 122 -7.30 -7.92 39.35
C LYS A 122 -8.43 -8.24 40.34
N GLY A 123 -8.15 -9.04 41.37
CA GLY A 123 -9.14 -9.49 42.34
C GLY A 123 -10.10 -10.49 41.71
N ILE A 124 -10.49 -11.49 42.50
CA ILE A 124 -11.57 -12.41 42.10
C ILE A 124 -12.84 -11.58 42.07
N ASP A 125 -13.31 -11.27 40.87
CA ASP A 125 -14.57 -10.54 40.66
C ASP A 125 -15.71 -11.42 41.20
N SER A 126 -16.13 -11.13 42.43
CA SER A 126 -17.13 -11.90 43.19
C SER A 126 -18.49 -12.00 42.50
N LYS A 127 -18.72 -11.18 41.46
CA LYS A 127 -19.88 -11.29 40.57
C LYS A 127 -19.90 -12.60 39.76
N ALA A 128 -18.74 -13.18 39.48
CA ALA A 128 -18.58 -14.38 38.65
C ALA A 128 -18.80 -15.70 39.40
N GLU A 129 -18.91 -15.68 40.73
CA GLU A 129 -19.21 -16.88 41.53
C GLU A 129 -20.69 -17.28 41.49
N SER A 130 -21.60 -16.37 41.10
CA SER A 130 -23.04 -16.55 41.31
C SER A 130 -23.81 -17.25 40.18
N ASP A 131 -23.20 -17.63 39.05
CA ASP A 131 -23.97 -18.03 37.85
C ASP A 131 -23.44 -19.27 37.10
N SER A 132 -22.76 -20.20 37.78
CA SER A 132 -22.29 -21.43 37.10
C SER A 132 -22.23 -22.66 38.01
N GLU A 133 -23.39 -23.07 38.54
CA GLU A 133 -23.58 -24.41 39.14
C GLU A 133 -23.87 -25.51 38.10
N ASP A 134 -24.11 -25.16 36.83
CA ASP A 134 -24.28 -26.15 35.76
C ASP A 134 -22.94 -26.50 35.09
N GLU A 135 -22.13 -27.33 35.75
CA GLU A 135 -21.02 -28.06 35.13
C GLU A 135 -21.57 -29.12 34.14
N ALA A 136 -22.06 -28.68 32.98
CA ALA A 136 -22.00 -29.50 31.77
C ALA A 136 -20.57 -29.44 31.24
N SER A 137 -19.65 -30.14 31.92
CA SER A 137 -18.25 -30.25 31.54
C SER A 137 -18.14 -30.99 30.20
N VAL A 138 -18.20 -30.25 29.09
CA VAL A 138 -17.74 -30.77 27.81
C VAL A 138 -16.24 -31.06 27.99
N PRO A 139 -15.80 -32.33 27.86
CA PRO A 139 -14.41 -32.70 27.99
C PRO A 139 -13.55 -31.75 27.15
N ILE A 140 -12.57 -31.11 27.78
CA ILE A 140 -11.44 -30.56 27.03
C ILE A 140 -10.73 -31.81 26.53
N ASP A 141 -10.98 -32.19 25.28
CA ASP A 141 -10.39 -33.38 24.69
C ASP A 141 -8.86 -33.31 24.77
N GLY A 142 -8.28 -33.97 25.79
CA GLY A 142 -7.06 -34.76 25.61
C GLY A 142 -5.77 -34.38 26.32
N GLN A 143 -5.64 -33.31 27.12
CA GLN A 143 -4.32 -32.91 27.65
C GLN A 143 -4.28 -32.30 29.07
N ASP A 144 -5.33 -32.44 29.89
CA ASP A 144 -5.26 -31.97 31.27
C ASP A 144 -4.59 -33.04 32.15
N GLU A 145 -3.31 -32.83 32.46
CA GLU A 145 -2.53 -33.66 33.38
C GLU A 145 -3.16 -33.66 34.79
N ILE A 146 -3.43 -34.84 35.35
CA ILE A 146 -3.94 -34.97 36.73
C ILE A 146 -2.74 -34.86 37.66
N ILE A 147 -2.78 -33.86 38.55
CA ILE A 147 -1.69 -33.56 39.48
C ILE A 147 -2.18 -33.77 40.90
N GLU A 148 -1.30 -34.31 41.74
CA GLU A 148 -1.50 -34.37 43.18
C GLU A 148 -1.06 -33.04 43.80
N TYR A 149 -1.96 -32.40 44.55
CA TYR A 149 -1.66 -31.17 45.27
C TYR A 149 -2.06 -31.30 46.74
N VAL A 150 -1.42 -30.50 47.59
CA VAL A 150 -1.75 -30.40 49.01
C VAL A 150 -2.76 -29.27 49.17
N ASP A 151 -3.96 -29.60 49.62
CA ASP A 151 -5.02 -28.65 49.93
C ASP A 151 -4.66 -27.78 51.15
N GLU A 152 -5.37 -26.67 51.38
CA GLU A 152 -5.12 -25.74 52.51
C GLU A 152 -5.16 -26.44 53.89
N LEU A 153 -5.86 -27.57 53.98
CA LEU A 153 -5.98 -28.39 55.17
C LEU A 153 -4.87 -29.48 55.28
N GLY A 154 -3.85 -29.43 54.44
CA GLY A 154 -2.73 -30.39 54.45
C GLY A 154 -3.08 -31.79 53.93
N ARG A 155 -4.22 -31.96 53.25
CA ARG A 155 -4.63 -33.23 52.66
C ARG A 155 -4.18 -33.30 51.20
N THR A 156 -3.63 -34.44 50.78
CA THR A 156 -3.33 -34.68 49.37
C THR A 156 -4.62 -34.97 48.60
N ARG A 157 -4.85 -34.22 47.52
CA ARG A 157 -5.99 -34.40 46.61
C ARG A 157 -5.47 -34.48 45.18
N THR A 158 -6.16 -35.23 44.34
CA THR A 158 -5.86 -35.33 42.91
C THR A 158 -6.91 -34.59 42.11
N LEU A 159 -6.48 -33.64 41.27
CA LEU A 159 -7.34 -32.90 40.36
C LEU A 159 -6.61 -32.63 39.03
N PRO A 160 -7.34 -32.41 37.92
CA PRO A 160 -6.75 -31.91 36.69
C PRO A 160 -6.05 -30.58 36.94
N LYS A 161 -4.85 -30.39 36.37
CA LYS A 161 -4.01 -29.19 36.53
C LYS A 161 -4.81 -27.90 36.38
N SER A 162 -5.67 -27.84 35.36
CA SER A 162 -6.53 -26.68 35.05
C SER A 162 -7.49 -26.27 36.16
N LYS A 163 -7.92 -27.22 37.00
CA LYS A 163 -8.84 -26.98 38.12
C LYS A 163 -8.11 -26.70 39.44
N VAL A 164 -6.82 -27.01 39.55
CA VAL A 164 -6.04 -26.78 40.77
C VAL A 164 -5.84 -25.26 40.97
N PRO A 165 -6.11 -24.73 42.18
CA PRO A 165 -5.78 -23.35 42.51
C PRO A 165 -4.30 -23.07 42.29
N ARG A 166 -3.99 -21.92 41.68
CA ARG A 166 -2.62 -21.61 41.25
C ARG A 166 -1.61 -21.64 42.40
N HIS A 167 -2.00 -21.12 43.56
CA HIS A 167 -1.15 -21.08 44.76
C HIS A 167 -0.87 -22.46 45.38
N LEU A 168 -1.60 -23.50 44.98
CA LEU A 168 -1.43 -24.88 45.44
C LEU A 168 -0.74 -25.77 44.40
N LEU A 169 -0.44 -25.26 43.19
CA LEU A 169 0.32 -26.03 42.23
C LEU A 169 1.71 -26.34 42.82
N PRO A 170 2.23 -27.55 42.59
CA PRO A 170 3.62 -27.84 42.91
C PRO A 170 4.51 -26.95 42.04
N LYS A 171 5.11 -25.92 42.63
CA LYS A 171 6.18 -25.16 42.00
C LYS A 171 7.34 -26.13 41.78
N GLY A 172 7.79 -26.28 40.53
CA GLY A 172 8.96 -27.09 40.22
C GLY A 172 10.15 -26.59 41.03
N MET A 173 10.94 -27.51 41.58
CA MET A 173 12.17 -27.25 42.35
C MET A 173 13.30 -26.61 41.50
N ASP A 174 12.97 -25.95 40.39
CA ASP A 174 13.92 -25.27 39.49
C ASP A 174 13.99 -23.76 39.77
N GLU A 175 13.10 -23.21 40.61
CA GLU A 175 13.37 -21.96 41.32
C GLU A 175 14.15 -22.33 42.59
N GLU A 176 15.42 -22.70 42.41
CA GLU A 176 16.40 -22.53 43.48
C GLU A 176 16.19 -21.14 44.06
N ALA A 177 16.04 -21.10 45.39
CA ALA A 177 15.95 -19.88 46.16
C ALA A 177 16.99 -18.89 45.63
N VAL A 178 16.54 -17.88 44.88
CA VAL A 178 17.34 -16.69 44.66
C VAL A 178 17.36 -16.04 46.03
N ASP A 179 18.40 -16.33 46.80
CA ASP A 179 18.64 -15.72 48.09
C ASP A 179 18.41 -14.22 47.95
N GLU A 180 17.42 -13.67 48.66
CA GLU A 180 17.10 -12.23 48.64
C GLU A 180 18.31 -11.36 49.08
N ASP A 181 19.32 -12.00 49.66
CA ASP A 181 20.60 -11.40 50.04
C ASP A 181 21.56 -11.16 48.85
N GLU A 182 21.28 -11.71 47.67
CA GLU A 182 22.04 -11.44 46.42
C GLU A 182 21.37 -10.37 45.54
N VAL A 183 20.44 -9.58 46.11
CA VAL A 183 19.97 -8.33 45.48
C VAL A 183 21.08 -7.29 45.56
N ILE A 184 21.94 -7.29 44.54
CA ILE A 184 22.96 -6.26 44.32
C ILE A 184 22.24 -4.92 44.13
N ARG A 185 22.17 -4.10 45.19
CA ARG A 185 21.68 -2.72 45.11
C ARG A 185 22.74 -1.87 44.41
N ASN A 186 22.63 -1.79 43.08
CA ASN A 186 23.49 -0.94 42.28
C ASN A 186 23.35 0.54 42.70
N PRO A 187 24.46 1.28 42.86
CA PRO A 187 24.42 2.69 43.23
C PRO A 187 23.73 3.52 42.15
N ILE A 188 23.09 4.61 42.58
CA ILE A 188 22.38 5.55 41.71
C ILE A 188 23.39 6.07 40.64
N ASN A 189 23.07 5.86 39.37
CA ASN A 189 23.89 6.10 38.14
C ASN A 189 24.77 4.95 37.64
N HIS A 190 24.58 3.71 38.12
CA HIS A 190 25.20 2.54 37.50
C HIS A 190 24.35 2.02 36.34
N TRP A 191 24.63 2.47 35.11
CA TRP A 191 24.12 1.79 33.92
C TRP A 191 24.96 0.54 33.67
N VAL A 192 24.35 -0.64 33.78
CA VAL A 192 24.96 -1.89 33.32
C VAL A 192 25.02 -1.81 31.79
N THR A 193 26.09 -1.24 31.24
CA THR A 193 26.38 -1.40 29.82
C THR A 193 26.81 -2.84 29.63
N HIS A 194 25.93 -3.68 29.10
CA HIS A 194 26.27 -5.05 28.78
C HIS A 194 27.37 -5.06 27.70
N THR A 195 28.61 -5.24 28.12
CA THR A 195 29.75 -5.49 27.23
C THR A 195 29.87 -7.00 27.09
N HIS A 196 29.68 -7.51 25.88
CA HIS A 196 29.94 -8.92 25.59
C HIS A 196 31.42 -9.25 25.83
N ASP A 197 31.70 -10.47 26.30
CA ASP A 197 33.07 -10.97 26.42
C ASP A 197 33.80 -10.90 25.08
N GLU A 198 35.13 -10.73 25.11
CA GLU A 198 35.96 -10.61 23.91
C GLU A 198 35.80 -11.80 22.96
N GLU A 199 35.59 -13.00 23.51
CA GLU A 199 35.31 -14.22 22.75
C GLU A 199 33.97 -14.14 22.01
N ARG A 200 32.93 -13.59 22.65
CA ARG A 200 31.62 -13.39 22.04
C ARG A 200 31.67 -12.29 20.98
N ILE A 201 32.43 -11.22 21.21
CA ILE A 201 32.69 -10.19 20.19
C ILE A 201 33.43 -10.79 19.00
N ALA A 202 34.42 -11.66 19.22
CA ALA A 202 35.15 -12.34 18.15
C ALA A 202 34.26 -13.31 17.37
N GLN A 203 33.35 -14.02 18.05
CA GLN A 203 32.35 -14.88 17.41
C GLN A 203 31.39 -14.07 16.54
N ILE A 204 30.85 -12.96 17.06
CA ILE A 204 30.01 -12.04 16.29
C ILE A 204 30.79 -11.52 15.08
N ARG A 205 32.03 -11.06 15.25
CA ARG A 205 32.86 -10.60 14.12
C ARG A 205 33.12 -11.69 13.08
N LYS A 206 33.26 -12.94 13.50
CA LYS A 206 33.44 -14.08 12.61
C LYS A 206 32.14 -14.44 11.90
N GLU A 207 31.02 -14.43 12.59
CA GLU A 207 29.69 -14.69 12.01
C GLU A 207 29.28 -13.61 11.00
N PHE A 208 29.59 -12.35 11.31
CA PHE A 208 29.37 -11.20 10.43
C PHE A 208 30.57 -10.87 9.53
N SER A 209 31.60 -11.74 9.48
CA SER A 209 32.68 -11.56 8.53
C SER A 209 32.16 -11.75 7.10
N GLU A 210 32.79 -11.08 6.16
CA GLU A 210 32.44 -11.11 4.73
C GLU A 210 32.45 -12.53 4.13
N GLU A 211 33.14 -13.46 4.79
CA GLU A 211 33.17 -14.89 4.43
C GLU A 211 31.85 -15.61 4.73
N ASN A 212 31.16 -15.26 5.82
CA ASN A 212 29.94 -15.93 6.28
C ASN A 212 28.66 -15.21 5.86
N ASN A 213 28.72 -13.89 5.69
CA ASN A 213 27.64 -13.11 5.09
C ASN A 213 28.18 -12.37 3.88
N PRO A 214 28.17 -12.98 2.67
CA PRO A 214 28.63 -12.28 1.48
C PRO A 214 27.81 -11.00 1.34
N LEU A 215 28.49 -9.86 1.35
CA LEU A 215 27.89 -8.52 1.18
C LEU A 215 27.12 -8.38 -0.14
N ASP A 216 27.28 -9.36 -1.04
CA ASP A 216 26.65 -9.47 -2.35
C ASP A 216 25.20 -10.01 -2.32
N ARG A 217 24.58 -10.09 -1.13
CA ARG A 217 23.18 -10.48 -1.01
C ARG A 217 22.26 -9.29 -1.34
N HIS A 218 22.03 -9.08 -2.63
CA HIS A 218 21.19 -7.98 -3.13
C HIS A 218 19.73 -8.11 -2.73
N TYR A 219 19.08 -6.97 -2.53
CA TYR A 219 17.65 -6.90 -2.24
C TYR A 219 16.84 -7.51 -3.39
N ASP A 220 16.08 -8.57 -3.10
CA ASP A 220 15.21 -9.22 -4.06
C ASP A 220 13.77 -8.68 -3.95
N PRO A 221 13.27 -8.04 -5.02
CA PRO A 221 11.96 -7.43 -5.01
C PRO A 221 10.79 -8.42 -4.95
N THR A 222 10.99 -9.72 -5.07
CA THR A 222 9.91 -10.72 -5.07
C THR A 222 9.39 -11.06 -3.67
N PHE A 223 10.20 -10.88 -2.62
CA PHE A 223 9.84 -11.23 -1.24
C PHE A 223 9.16 -10.10 -0.46
N GLU A 224 9.08 -8.90 -1.01
CA GLU A 224 8.51 -7.73 -0.34
C GLU A 224 7.02 -7.61 -0.64
N VAL A 225 6.22 -7.46 0.43
CA VAL A 225 4.75 -7.39 0.35
C VAL A 225 4.24 -5.95 0.30
N ARG A 226 5.10 -4.96 0.59
CA ARG A 226 4.70 -3.54 0.55
C ARG A 226 4.46 -3.03 -0.87
N ALA A 227 3.51 -2.10 -0.99
CA ALA A 227 3.24 -1.39 -2.23
C ALA A 227 4.45 -0.51 -2.60
N ARG A 228 4.91 -0.63 -3.85
CA ARG A 228 6.06 0.11 -4.35
C ARG A 228 5.62 1.35 -5.10
N GLY A 229 6.40 2.42 -4.98
CA GLY A 229 6.18 3.65 -5.72
C GLY A 229 6.43 3.49 -7.22
N ALA A 230 5.94 4.44 -8.01
CA ALA A 230 6.07 4.45 -9.48
C ALA A 230 7.52 4.51 -9.99
N GLY A 231 8.49 4.82 -9.13
CA GLY A 231 9.92 4.85 -9.44
C GLY A 231 10.69 3.57 -9.09
N GLN A 232 10.01 2.47 -8.75
CA GLN A 232 10.72 1.22 -8.48
C GLN A 232 11.37 0.66 -9.76
N TYR A 233 12.68 0.43 -9.68
CA TYR A 233 13.44 -0.32 -10.68
C TYR A 233 13.97 -1.62 -10.05
N THR A 234 13.88 -2.74 -10.77
CA THR A 234 14.33 -4.06 -10.31
C THR A 234 15.56 -4.47 -11.13
N PHE A 235 16.71 -4.61 -10.47
CA PHE A 235 17.94 -5.03 -11.13
C PHE A 235 17.96 -6.55 -11.36
N SER A 236 18.67 -6.97 -12.40
CA SER A 236 18.99 -8.38 -12.67
C SER A 236 19.74 -9.02 -11.49
N HIS A 237 19.55 -10.32 -11.25
CA HIS A 237 20.31 -11.09 -10.25
C HIS A 237 21.75 -11.34 -10.68
N ASP A 238 22.02 -11.43 -11.99
CA ASP A 238 23.35 -11.57 -12.56
C ASP A 238 24.19 -10.29 -12.32
N GLU A 239 25.37 -10.42 -11.71
CA GLU A 239 26.16 -9.27 -11.25
C GLU A 239 26.69 -8.39 -12.38
N GLU A 240 27.07 -8.97 -13.51
CA GLU A 240 27.52 -8.21 -14.68
C GLU A 240 26.39 -7.37 -15.28
N LYS A 241 25.21 -7.97 -15.46
CA LYS A 241 24.03 -7.26 -15.97
C LYS A 241 23.54 -6.20 -14.99
N ARG A 242 23.57 -6.49 -13.68
CA ARG A 242 23.25 -5.51 -12.63
C ARG A 242 24.18 -4.30 -12.75
N ARG A 243 25.49 -4.52 -12.91
CA ARG A 243 26.46 -3.43 -13.08
C ARG A 243 26.17 -2.59 -14.32
N GLU A 244 25.91 -3.23 -15.46
CA GLU A 244 25.53 -2.53 -16.70
C GLU A 244 24.24 -1.71 -16.53
N GLU A 245 23.23 -2.27 -15.88
CA GLU A 245 21.97 -1.57 -15.56
C GLU A 245 22.20 -0.37 -14.63
N GLN A 246 23.07 -0.50 -13.63
CA GLN A 246 23.45 0.59 -12.74
C GLN A 246 24.22 1.69 -13.46
N GLU A 247 25.16 1.33 -14.35
CA GLU A 247 25.91 2.29 -15.16
C GLU A 247 24.98 3.04 -16.11
N ARG A 248 24.06 2.34 -16.77
CA ARG A 248 23.02 2.96 -17.61
C ARG A 248 22.16 3.93 -16.82
N LEU A 249 21.75 3.56 -15.60
CA LEU A 249 20.96 4.43 -14.73
C LEU A 249 21.75 5.67 -14.29
N ARG A 250 23.05 5.51 -13.99
CA ARG A 250 23.95 6.65 -13.68
C ARG A 250 24.10 7.58 -14.89
N MET A 251 24.25 7.04 -16.10
CA MET A 251 24.33 7.84 -17.32
C MET A 251 23.05 8.64 -17.56
N ALA A 252 21.87 7.99 -17.46
CA ALA A 252 20.58 8.67 -17.56
C ALA A 252 20.45 9.76 -16.49
N ARG A 253 20.89 9.51 -15.26
CA ARG A 253 20.93 10.52 -14.20
C ARG A 253 21.80 11.71 -14.59
N MET A 254 23.02 11.48 -15.07
CA MET A 254 23.92 12.57 -15.50
C MET A 254 23.34 13.40 -16.65
N GLU A 255 22.67 12.76 -17.61
CA GLU A 255 21.97 13.45 -18.69
C GLU A 255 20.82 14.32 -18.17
N THR A 256 20.00 13.79 -17.26
CA THR A 256 18.90 14.55 -16.64
C THR A 256 19.41 15.70 -15.78
N GLU A 257 20.50 15.50 -15.02
CA GLU A 257 21.12 16.56 -14.22
C GLU A 257 21.69 17.68 -15.09
N LYS A 258 22.33 17.34 -16.22
CA LYS A 258 22.80 18.32 -17.21
C LYS A 258 21.64 19.08 -17.85
N ALA A 259 20.61 18.38 -18.33
CA ALA A 259 19.43 19.01 -18.92
C ALA A 259 18.69 19.92 -17.92
N ARG A 260 18.65 19.51 -16.64
CA ARG A 260 18.07 20.31 -15.55
C ARG A 260 18.89 21.56 -15.24
N ALA A 261 20.23 21.45 -15.25
CA ALA A 261 21.13 22.58 -15.10
C ALA A 261 21.00 23.57 -16.28
N GLU A 262 20.92 23.07 -17.51
CA GLU A 262 20.75 23.91 -18.72
C GLU A 262 19.38 24.61 -18.79
N SER A 263 18.33 23.96 -18.28
CA SER A 263 16.99 24.53 -18.16
C SER A 263 16.81 25.45 -16.95
N GLY A 264 17.80 25.50 -16.04
CA GLY A 264 17.76 26.33 -14.82
C GLY A 264 16.77 25.84 -13.77
N ALA A 265 16.39 24.57 -13.80
CA ALA A 265 15.47 24.00 -12.83
C ALA A 265 16.17 23.74 -11.48
N VAL A 266 15.53 24.17 -10.38
CA VAL A 266 16.08 24.07 -9.02
C VAL A 266 16.08 22.60 -8.59
N ASN A 267 17.22 22.10 -8.10
CA ASN A 267 17.31 20.77 -7.49
C ASN A 267 16.75 20.84 -6.07
N VAL A 268 15.45 20.59 -5.93
CA VAL A 268 14.79 20.54 -4.63
C VAL A 268 15.12 19.21 -3.96
N LYS A 269 15.55 19.23 -2.69
CA LYS A 269 15.81 18.00 -1.95
C LYS A 269 14.50 17.27 -1.66
N PRO A 270 14.51 15.92 -1.57
CA PRO A 270 13.31 15.18 -1.18
C PRO A 270 12.78 15.69 0.17
N GLY A 271 11.57 16.25 0.17
CA GLY A 271 10.92 16.83 1.35
C GLY A 271 10.87 18.36 1.40
N GLU A 272 11.63 19.06 0.55
CA GLU A 272 11.48 20.50 0.37
C GLU A 272 10.35 20.76 -0.65
N VAL A 273 9.39 21.61 -0.28
CA VAL A 273 8.32 22.03 -1.20
C VAL A 273 8.85 23.16 -2.07
N GLU A 274 8.81 22.96 -3.38
CA GLU A 274 9.22 23.97 -4.36
C GLU A 274 8.39 25.24 -4.17
N GLY A 275 9.00 26.28 -3.60
CA GLY A 275 8.34 27.55 -3.25
C GLY A 275 8.55 28.06 -1.81
N MET A 276 9.08 27.23 -0.91
CA MET A 276 9.34 27.62 0.50
C MET A 276 10.82 27.91 0.83
N VAL A 277 11.71 27.94 -0.16
CA VAL A 277 13.09 28.39 0.05
C VAL A 277 13.12 29.93 0.00
N GLU A 278 12.93 30.53 1.17
CA GLU A 278 13.13 31.94 1.43
C GLU A 278 14.63 32.26 1.28
N GLY A 279 15.06 32.83 0.14
CA GLY A 279 16.44 33.30 -0.02
C GLY A 279 17.12 33.19 -1.38
N VAL A 280 16.42 32.97 -2.50
CA VAL A 280 17.05 33.05 -3.84
C VAL A 280 16.31 34.04 -4.75
N GLU A 281 16.35 35.32 -4.39
CA GLU A 281 16.00 36.44 -5.28
C GLU A 281 17.02 36.67 -6.41
N GLY A 282 18.11 35.89 -6.47
CA GLY A 282 19.25 36.16 -7.36
C GLY A 282 19.27 35.44 -8.71
N ILE A 283 18.43 34.42 -8.97
CA ILE A 283 18.58 33.54 -10.15
C ILE A 283 17.30 33.50 -11.00
N ARG A 284 16.62 34.63 -11.15
CA ARG A 284 15.50 34.76 -12.11
C ARG A 284 15.77 35.83 -13.16
N ALA A 285 16.90 35.73 -13.85
CA ALA A 285 16.96 36.23 -15.21
C ALA A 285 16.47 35.10 -16.13
N SER A 286 15.17 35.04 -16.37
CA SER A 286 14.62 34.15 -17.39
C SER A 286 15.36 34.37 -18.73
N LYS A 287 15.50 33.34 -19.57
CA LYS A 287 16.16 33.42 -20.89
C LYS A 287 15.65 34.60 -21.74
N ALA A 288 14.40 35.01 -21.53
CA ALA A 288 13.79 36.20 -22.11
C ALA A 288 14.39 37.53 -21.59
N MET A 289 14.66 37.64 -20.29
CA MET A 289 15.34 38.79 -19.68
C MET A 289 16.81 38.88 -20.10
N GLU A 290 17.49 37.75 -20.26
CA GLU A 290 18.87 37.73 -20.75
C GLU A 290 18.96 38.17 -22.22
N LYS A 291 18.05 37.69 -23.08
CA LYS A 291 17.92 38.18 -24.46
C LYS A 291 17.62 39.68 -24.50
N ARG A 292 16.68 40.15 -23.66
CA ARG A 292 16.34 41.57 -23.55
C ARG A 292 17.53 42.41 -23.08
N LYS A 293 18.37 41.89 -22.18
CA LYS A 293 19.59 42.55 -21.71
C LYS A 293 20.64 42.67 -22.82
N ARG A 294 20.86 41.60 -23.60
CA ARG A 294 21.74 41.64 -24.79
C ARG A 294 21.25 42.65 -25.83
N ASP A 295 19.95 42.64 -26.14
CA ASP A 295 19.36 43.59 -27.10
C ASP A 295 19.52 45.05 -26.63
N ILE A 296 19.40 45.31 -25.31
CA ILE A 296 19.63 46.64 -24.72
C ILE A 296 21.11 47.05 -24.78
N GLU A 297 22.04 46.13 -24.53
CA GLU A 297 23.47 46.37 -24.60
C GLU A 297 23.94 46.61 -26.05
N GLU A 298 23.43 45.86 -27.03
CA GLU A 298 23.67 46.10 -28.45
C GLU A 298 23.12 47.45 -28.89
N ARG A 299 21.92 47.82 -28.43
CA ARG A 299 21.34 49.14 -28.70
C ARG A 299 22.16 50.26 -28.08
N ARG A 300 22.69 50.09 -26.86
CA ARG A 300 23.62 51.04 -26.22
C ARG A 300 24.92 51.17 -27.00
N LYS A 301 25.52 50.06 -27.41
CA LYS A 301 26.75 50.05 -28.22
C LYS A 301 26.55 50.74 -29.58
N MET A 302 25.38 50.57 -30.18
CA MET A 302 25.00 51.28 -31.42
C MET A 302 24.81 52.77 -31.18
N LEU A 303 24.22 53.18 -30.05
CA LEU A 303 24.10 54.60 -29.69
C LEU A 303 25.47 55.22 -29.38
N ASP A 304 26.37 54.51 -28.72
CA ASP A 304 27.72 55.00 -28.43
C ASP A 304 28.59 55.05 -29.69
N ALA A 305 28.42 54.12 -30.63
CA ALA A 305 29.05 54.19 -31.94
C ALA A 305 28.52 55.39 -32.76
N LYS A 306 27.22 55.70 -32.67
CA LYS A 306 26.63 56.90 -33.27
C LYS A 306 27.13 58.17 -32.60
N ARG A 307 27.23 58.20 -31.27
CA ARG A 307 27.80 59.32 -30.50
C ARG A 307 29.28 59.53 -30.82
N ARG A 308 30.08 58.47 -30.95
CA ARG A 308 31.49 58.59 -31.36
C ARG A 308 31.65 59.10 -32.79
N LYS A 309 30.75 58.73 -33.70
CA LYS A 309 30.73 59.29 -35.07
C LYS A 309 30.26 60.76 -35.09
N LEU A 310 29.32 61.12 -34.22
CA LEU A 310 28.86 62.50 -34.05
C LEU A 310 29.95 63.39 -33.41
N ILE A 311 30.60 62.89 -32.36
CA ILE A 311 31.75 63.57 -31.71
C ILE A 311 32.94 63.68 -32.67
N GLY A 312 33.17 62.68 -33.53
CA GLY A 312 34.15 62.76 -34.62
C GLY A 312 33.77 63.71 -35.77
N THR A 313 32.56 64.26 -35.77
CA THR A 313 32.10 65.28 -36.74
C THR A 313 31.86 66.65 -36.11
N GLU A 314 32.02 66.79 -34.79
CA GLU A 314 31.84 68.04 -34.04
C GLU A 314 33.15 68.61 -33.45
N GLU A 315 34.28 68.48 -34.16
CA GLU A 315 35.44 69.35 -33.94
C GLU A 315 35.45 70.56 -34.90
N VAL A 316 34.30 71.11 -35.27
CA VAL A 316 34.19 72.52 -35.70
C VAL A 316 32.79 73.03 -35.38
N SER A 317 32.55 73.54 -34.15
CA SER A 317 31.85 74.81 -33.88
C SER A 317 31.35 74.96 -32.44
N ARG A 318 32.05 75.84 -31.72
CA ARG A 318 31.54 76.93 -30.86
C ARG A 318 30.60 76.65 -29.67
N ALA A 319 31.20 76.91 -28.49
CA ALA A 319 30.87 78.00 -27.56
C ALA A 319 29.47 78.06 -26.90
N ILE A 320 29.52 77.98 -25.56
CA ILE A 320 28.47 78.19 -24.53
C ILE A 320 28.08 79.69 -24.47
N PRO A 321 26.90 80.06 -23.93
CA PRO A 321 26.84 80.38 -22.49
C PRO A 321 25.57 79.93 -21.73
N GLU A 322 25.73 79.96 -20.42
CA GLU A 322 24.91 79.49 -19.30
C GLU A 322 23.53 80.16 -19.14
N ARG A 323 22.56 79.44 -18.53
CA ARG A 323 21.54 80.03 -17.65
C ARG A 323 21.17 79.13 -16.46
N THR A 324 20.99 79.83 -15.36
CA THR A 324 20.89 79.53 -13.92
C THR A 324 19.69 78.71 -13.42
N ASN A 325 19.90 78.08 -12.26
CA ASN A 325 18.96 77.38 -11.38
C ASN A 325 17.76 78.22 -10.90
N ALA A 326 16.60 77.56 -10.71
CA ALA A 326 15.64 77.92 -9.66
C ALA A 326 14.81 76.69 -9.22
N ILE A 327 14.84 76.46 -7.90
CA ILE A 327 14.10 75.49 -7.09
C ILE A 327 12.64 75.97 -6.95
N HIS A 328 11.63 75.10 -7.10
CA HIS A 328 10.30 75.31 -6.49
C HIS A 328 9.71 73.99 -6.01
N SER A 329 9.09 74.10 -4.83
CA SER A 329 8.66 73.08 -3.88
C SER A 329 7.38 72.33 -4.26
N THR A 330 7.21 71.16 -3.63
CA THR A 330 5.95 70.40 -3.52
C THR A 330 4.85 71.23 -2.83
N PRO A 331 3.58 70.80 -2.95
CA PRO A 331 3.01 70.12 -1.79
C PRO A 331 2.22 68.85 -2.10
N VAL A 332 2.13 68.06 -1.04
CA VAL A 332 1.41 66.80 -0.83
C VAL A 332 -0.11 66.98 -0.91
N PHE A 333 -0.81 66.01 -1.52
CA PHE A 333 -2.19 65.69 -1.16
C PHE A 333 -2.40 64.18 -1.15
N VAL A 334 -3.06 63.69 -0.10
CA VAL A 334 -3.25 62.29 0.27
C VAL A 334 -4.67 61.83 -0.08
N ALA A 335 -4.73 60.66 -0.74
CA ALA A 335 -5.73 59.57 -0.76
C ALA A 335 -7.24 59.79 -0.99
N LYS A 336 -7.77 59.01 -1.96
CA LYS A 336 -8.84 57.96 -1.88
C LYS A 336 -8.96 57.34 -3.29
N VAL A 337 -8.44 56.13 -3.56
CA VAL A 337 -9.10 54.80 -3.52
C VAL A 337 -10.48 54.80 -4.16
N ASP A 338 -10.55 54.29 -5.40
CA ASP A 338 -11.47 53.23 -5.86
C ASP A 338 -11.22 53.03 -7.37
N ASP A 339 -10.51 51.98 -7.77
CA ASP A 339 -10.63 51.34 -9.09
C ASP A 339 -9.97 49.95 -9.03
N ASP A 340 -10.81 48.93 -9.22
CA ASP A 340 -10.54 47.51 -9.03
C ASP A 340 -9.53 46.95 -10.06
N PRO A 341 -8.38 46.37 -9.65
CA PRO A 341 -7.32 45.94 -10.58
C PRO A 341 -7.64 44.68 -11.39
N PHE A 342 -8.78 44.00 -11.16
CA PHE A 342 -9.16 42.76 -11.87
C PHE A 342 -10.25 42.94 -12.94
N ALA A 343 -10.88 44.11 -13.05
CA ALA A 343 -11.94 44.37 -14.03
C ALA A 343 -11.50 44.21 -15.50
N ALA A 344 -10.20 44.39 -15.78
CA ALA A 344 -9.63 44.20 -17.12
C ALA A 344 -9.47 42.72 -17.53
N LEU A 345 -9.51 41.77 -16.57
CA LEU A 345 -9.31 40.34 -16.83
C LEU A 345 -10.62 39.61 -17.16
N GLU A 346 -11.76 40.04 -16.60
CA GLU A 346 -13.08 39.46 -16.92
C GLU A 346 -13.57 39.81 -18.33
N ALA A 347 -13.16 40.96 -18.88
CA ALA A 347 -13.49 41.36 -20.25
C ALA A 347 -12.76 40.54 -21.33
N SER A 348 -11.77 39.72 -20.95
CA SER A 348 -10.95 38.93 -21.88
C SER A 348 -11.40 37.47 -22.05
N THR A 349 -12.32 36.97 -21.22
CA THR A 349 -12.69 35.54 -21.17
C THR A 349 -14.01 35.18 -21.85
N SER A 350 -14.68 36.13 -22.53
CA SER A 350 -16.00 35.88 -23.17
C SER A 350 -16.08 36.31 -24.66
N LYS A 351 -15.29 35.66 -25.52
CA LYS A 351 -15.40 35.59 -26.99
C LYS A 351 -14.44 34.46 -27.42
N GLU A 352 -14.76 33.38 -28.12
CA GLU A 352 -15.82 33.01 -29.06
C GLU A 352 -16.02 31.48 -29.02
N THR A 353 -17.25 31.03 -29.32
CA THR A 353 -17.50 29.70 -29.88
C THR A 353 -17.81 29.85 -31.37
N ALA A 354 -16.98 29.30 -32.26
CA ALA A 354 -17.35 29.05 -33.65
C ALA A 354 -16.55 27.88 -34.23
N ARG A 355 -17.29 26.91 -34.78
CA ARG A 355 -16.84 25.64 -35.36
C ARG A 355 -15.93 25.82 -36.57
N LYS A 356 -14.88 25.00 -36.68
CA LYS A 356 -14.22 24.63 -37.94
C LYS A 356 -13.52 23.27 -37.81
N GLU A 357 -13.88 22.33 -38.67
CA GLU A 357 -13.10 21.13 -39.01
C GLU A 357 -12.78 21.19 -40.52
N PRO A 358 -11.85 20.36 -41.06
CA PRO A 358 -10.56 19.96 -40.52
C PRO A 358 -9.45 20.17 -41.56
N THR A 359 -8.30 20.73 -41.19
CA THR A 359 -7.14 20.83 -42.11
C THR A 359 -5.85 20.44 -41.40
N GLY A 360 -5.28 19.32 -41.84
CA GLY A 360 -3.86 18.96 -41.77
C GLY A 360 -3.18 19.05 -40.40
N LYS A 361 -3.19 17.97 -39.62
CA LYS A 361 -2.25 17.82 -38.51
C LYS A 361 -0.82 17.71 -39.05
N PRO A 362 0.20 18.30 -38.39
CA PRO A 362 1.58 17.99 -38.70
C PRO A 362 1.83 16.54 -38.32
N VAL A 363 2.27 15.74 -39.31
CA VAL A 363 2.64 14.35 -39.12
C VAL A 363 3.82 14.33 -38.14
N SER A 364 3.61 13.73 -36.98
CA SER A 364 4.66 13.43 -36.02
C SER A 364 5.67 12.48 -36.68
N ASP A 365 6.97 12.66 -36.44
CA ASP A 365 8.02 11.75 -36.95
C ASP A 365 7.74 10.27 -36.60
N ALA A 366 7.01 10.03 -35.49
CA ALA A 366 6.57 8.70 -35.11
C ALA A 366 5.49 8.13 -36.05
N ASP A 367 4.57 8.96 -36.54
CA ASP A 367 3.52 8.54 -37.47
C ASP A 367 4.11 8.24 -38.86
N ALA A 368 5.12 9.01 -39.29
CA ALA A 368 5.86 8.73 -40.51
C ALA A 368 6.66 7.40 -40.41
N PHE A 369 7.24 7.12 -39.24
CA PHE A 369 7.93 5.85 -38.99
C PHE A 369 6.99 4.65 -39.02
N LEU A 370 5.81 4.76 -38.39
CA LEU A 370 4.81 3.70 -38.38
C LEU A 370 4.25 3.41 -39.78
N ALA A 371 4.01 4.45 -40.59
CA ALA A 371 3.58 4.28 -41.97
C ALA A 371 4.64 3.59 -42.84
N ASN A 372 5.92 3.92 -42.64
CA ASN A 372 7.03 3.26 -43.35
C ASN A 372 7.17 1.78 -42.93
N LEU A 373 6.99 1.48 -41.65
CA LEU A 373 7.04 0.12 -41.13
C LEU A 373 5.87 -0.73 -41.64
N GLU A 374 4.68 -0.15 -41.75
CA GLU A 374 3.51 -0.80 -42.35
C GLU A 374 3.77 -1.15 -43.83
N HIS A 375 4.33 -0.22 -44.61
CA HIS A 375 4.70 -0.47 -46.00
C HIS A 375 5.77 -1.56 -46.14
N GLU A 376 6.76 -1.59 -45.26
CA GLU A 376 7.80 -2.62 -45.27
C GLU A 376 7.23 -4.00 -44.94
N MET A 377 6.32 -4.08 -43.97
CA MET A 377 5.65 -5.33 -43.57
C MET A 377 4.69 -5.85 -44.65
N LEU A 378 3.98 -4.97 -45.34
CA LEU A 378 3.10 -5.34 -46.46
C LEU A 378 3.92 -5.85 -47.66
N ASN A 379 5.04 -5.21 -47.97
CA ASN A 379 5.94 -5.64 -49.05
C ASN A 379 6.65 -6.97 -48.75
N LYS A 380 6.91 -7.28 -47.47
CA LYS A 380 7.52 -8.54 -47.04
C LYS A 380 6.55 -9.71 -47.04
N ARG A 381 5.24 -9.45 -47.01
CA ARG A 381 4.16 -10.45 -47.06
C ARG A 381 3.71 -10.81 -48.48
N GLY A 382 4.20 -10.08 -49.49
CA GLY A 382 3.86 -10.25 -50.90
C GLY A 382 4.92 -10.95 -51.76
N LYS A 383 5.91 -11.63 -51.17
CA LYS A 383 6.87 -12.49 -51.87
C LYS A 383 6.77 -13.94 -51.43
#